data_AF-A0A7Y6WWI9-F1
#
_entry.id   AF-A0A7Y6WWI9-F1
#
_cell.length_a   1.000
_cell.length_b   1.000
_cell.length_c   1.000
_cell.angle_alpha   90.00
_cell.angle_beta   90.00
_cell.angle_gamma   90.00
#
_symmetry.space_group_name_H-M   'P 1'
#
loop_
_entity.id
_entity.type
_entity.pdbx_description
1 polymer ?
#
loop_
_entity_poly.entity_id
_entity_poly.type
_entity_poly.pdbx_seq_one_letter_code
_entity_poly.pdbx_strand_id
1 'polypeptide(L)'
;MHHPPEDTQRTHILDAIQKQKNALAPLRITGSPTEVGQGLVTLAELHGLLEDHAASRQLYEEALEKFLEAKYKPGQAQALMGLGVVKANFEDHRGAIEQIARAAMLFNESKDREGEALARACIGESLRSLGQPEAAEEKYQEALILLRQTRNTERVARLLIDIGDIRMEKGEYEPARKRFLEAVPLLEQGEDPEALALGHLLLGESEGLLGNHEGARPHLLRAVELYQELHDHAYEARARWDLGLSCYYQQDFAAARKQFETLLPLYQELGQPGDVAKVQNILAHFTARGV
;
A
#
# COMPACT_ATOMS: atom_id res chain seq x y z
N MET A 1 -5.68 -3.02 1.31
CA MET A 1 -6.58 -2.95 2.49
C MET A 1 -5.72 -2.43 3.62
N HIS A 2 -5.98 -1.23 4.15
CA HIS A 2 -5.39 -0.86 5.43
C HIS A 2 -6.11 -1.67 6.51
N HIS A 3 -5.36 -2.44 7.30
CA HIS A 3 -5.92 -3.09 8.48
C HIS A 3 -6.19 -2.02 9.54
N PRO A 4 -7.33 -2.09 10.26
CA PRO A 4 -7.56 -1.19 11.39
C PRO A 4 -6.40 -1.35 12.38
N PRO A 5 -5.93 -0.25 13.00
CA PRO A 5 -4.76 -0.28 13.85
C PRO A 5 -4.97 -1.27 15.00
N GLU A 6 -3.94 -2.06 15.30
CA GLU A 6 -3.93 -2.96 16.46
C GLU A 6 -4.25 -2.21 17.76
N ASP A 7 -4.78 -2.88 18.78
CA ASP A 7 -5.22 -2.24 20.04
C ASP A 7 -4.14 -1.35 20.68
N THR A 8 -2.87 -1.74 20.58
CA THR A 8 -1.72 -0.95 21.05
C THR A 8 -1.51 0.31 20.21
N GLN A 9 -1.54 0.19 18.88
CA GLN A 9 -1.43 1.33 17.96
C GLN A 9 -2.61 2.29 18.11
N ARG A 10 -3.84 1.75 18.24
CA ARG A 10 -5.06 2.52 18.50
C ARG A 10 -4.93 3.38 19.75
N THR A 11 -4.37 2.81 20.83
CA THR A 11 -4.13 3.54 22.09
C THR A 11 -3.14 4.69 21.89
N HIS A 12 -2.03 4.44 21.18
CA HIS A 12 -1.06 5.50 20.87
C HIS A 12 -1.65 6.62 20.00
N ILE A 13 -2.50 6.28 19.02
CA ILE A 13 -3.17 7.27 18.18
C ILE A 13 -4.16 8.11 19.02
N LEU A 14 -4.92 7.49 19.94
CA LEU A 14 -5.82 8.20 20.84
C LEU A 14 -5.06 9.18 21.76
N ASP A 15 -3.90 8.79 22.28
CA ASP A 15 -3.03 9.67 23.06
C ASP A 15 -2.50 10.83 22.21
N ALA A 16 -2.11 10.57 20.96
CA ALA A 16 -1.68 11.60 20.02
C ALA A 16 -2.81 12.58 19.70
N ILE A 17 -4.03 12.10 19.50
CA ILE A 17 -5.24 12.92 19.32
C ILE A 17 -5.44 13.84 20.53
N GLN A 18 -5.32 13.30 21.75
CA GLN A 18 -5.51 14.11 22.96
C GLN A 18 -4.42 15.17 23.11
N LYS A 19 -3.15 14.83 22.85
CA LYS A 19 -2.04 15.79 22.83
C LYS A 19 -2.27 16.88 21.80
N GLN A 20 -2.71 16.52 20.60
CA GLN A 20 -2.96 17.45 19.52
C GLN A 20 -4.14 18.38 19.83
N LYS A 21 -5.23 17.87 20.42
CA LYS A 21 -6.35 18.68 20.90
C LYS A 21 -5.91 19.70 21.95
N ASN A 22 -5.06 19.28 22.89
CA ASN A 22 -4.52 20.18 23.92
C ASN A 22 -3.61 21.26 23.33
N ALA A 23 -2.80 20.92 22.31
CA ALA A 23 -1.96 21.88 21.60
C ALA A 23 -2.77 22.87 20.73
N LEU A 24 -3.86 22.40 20.13
CA LEU A 24 -4.72 23.20 19.26
C LEU A 24 -5.62 24.18 20.04
N ALA A 25 -6.02 23.83 21.27
CA ALA A 25 -6.90 24.66 22.10
C ALA A 25 -6.41 26.12 22.29
N PRO A 26 -5.16 26.39 22.72
CA PRO A 26 -4.66 27.76 22.80
C PRO A 26 -4.48 28.41 21.42
N LEU A 27 -4.02 27.66 20.41
CA LEU A 27 -3.84 28.17 19.04
C LEU A 27 -5.14 28.67 18.43
N ARG A 28 -6.29 28.06 18.75
CA ARG A 28 -7.61 28.55 18.30
C ARG A 28 -7.95 29.96 18.80
N ILE A 29 -7.32 30.41 19.89
CA ILE A 29 -7.56 31.74 20.47
C ILE A 29 -6.49 32.73 20.01
N THR A 30 -5.22 32.32 20.02
CA THR A 30 -4.08 33.23 19.85
C THR A 30 -3.27 32.99 18.58
N GLY A 31 -3.46 31.86 17.91
CA GLY A 31 -2.71 31.45 16.74
C GLY A 31 -3.19 32.11 15.45
N SER A 32 -2.28 32.19 14.48
CA SER A 32 -2.63 32.57 13.11
C SER A 32 -3.54 31.52 12.45
N PRO A 33 -4.35 31.88 11.43
CA PRO A 33 -5.15 30.89 10.73
C PRO A 33 -4.31 29.76 10.12
N THR A 34 -3.07 30.03 9.69
CA THR A 34 -2.14 29.00 9.23
C THR A 34 -1.79 27.98 10.31
N GLU A 35 -1.45 28.44 11.53
CA GLU A 35 -1.10 27.54 12.65
C GLU A 35 -2.29 26.71 13.10
N VAL A 36 -3.48 27.32 13.16
CA VAL A 36 -4.73 26.61 13.47
C VAL A 36 -5.02 25.56 12.39
N GLY A 37 -4.91 25.94 11.11
CA GLY A 37 -5.09 25.03 9.97
C GLY A 37 -4.14 23.84 10.01
N GLN A 38 -2.85 24.07 10.30
CA GLN A 38 -1.87 22.99 10.41
C GLN A 38 -2.23 22.03 11.54
N GLY A 39 -2.64 22.58 12.70
CA GLY A 39 -3.03 21.76 13.83
C GLY A 39 -4.30 20.93 13.58
N LEU A 40 -5.25 21.47 12.81
CA LEU A 40 -6.45 20.77 12.34
C LEU A 40 -6.12 19.65 11.36
N VAL A 41 -5.21 19.88 10.41
CA VAL A 41 -4.74 18.84 9.47
C VAL A 41 -4.14 17.66 10.21
N THR A 42 -3.22 17.91 11.16
CA THR A 42 -2.63 16.82 11.95
C THR A 42 -3.70 16.04 12.73
N LEU A 43 -4.70 16.74 13.27
CA LEU A 43 -5.81 16.08 13.96
C LEU A 43 -6.67 15.26 12.98
N ALA A 44 -6.90 15.77 11.76
CA ALA A 44 -7.65 15.09 10.71
C ALA A 44 -6.96 13.80 10.25
N GLU A 45 -5.64 13.85 10.06
CA GLU A 45 -4.80 12.70 9.72
C GLU A 45 -4.88 11.61 10.81
N LEU A 46 -4.78 12.00 12.10
CA LEU A 46 -4.91 11.07 13.22
C LEU A 46 -6.30 10.43 13.31
N HIS A 47 -7.37 11.17 13.07
CA HIS A 47 -8.72 10.61 12.97
C HIS A 47 -8.86 9.67 11.76
N GLY A 48 -8.18 9.98 10.65
CA GLY A 48 -8.10 9.12 9.48
C GLY A 48 -7.46 7.75 9.79
N LEU A 49 -6.39 7.73 10.59
CA LEU A 49 -5.75 6.49 11.06
C LEU A 49 -6.66 5.63 11.96
N LEU A 50 -7.66 6.22 12.60
CA LEU A 50 -8.68 5.49 13.37
C LEU A 50 -9.91 5.09 12.54
N GLU A 51 -9.87 5.31 11.22
CA GLU A 51 -11.00 5.13 10.30
C GLU A 51 -12.22 6.00 10.65
N ASP A 52 -12.03 7.05 11.47
CA ASP A 52 -13.05 8.05 11.76
C ASP A 52 -13.08 9.10 10.64
N HIS A 53 -13.47 8.65 9.45
CA HIS A 53 -13.49 9.47 8.24
C HIS A 53 -14.47 10.64 8.34
N ALA A 54 -15.51 10.53 9.16
CA ALA A 54 -16.45 11.62 9.40
C ALA A 54 -15.81 12.77 10.19
N ALA A 55 -15.10 12.48 11.29
CA ALA A 55 -14.37 13.51 12.02
C ALA A 55 -13.19 14.07 11.21
N SER A 56 -12.45 13.19 10.52
CA SER A 56 -11.35 13.58 9.63
C SER A 56 -11.83 14.58 8.57
N ARG A 57 -12.98 14.31 7.94
CA ARG A 57 -13.61 15.23 6.98
C ARG A 57 -13.86 16.62 7.56
N GLN A 58 -14.53 16.71 8.71
CA GLN A 58 -14.89 17.98 9.33
C GLN A 58 -13.63 18.81 9.66
N LEU A 59 -12.59 18.14 10.15
CA LEU A 59 -11.32 18.78 10.49
C LEU A 59 -10.58 19.30 9.25
N TYR A 60 -10.59 18.55 8.15
CA TYR A 60 -10.04 19.04 6.89
C TYR A 60 -10.86 20.18 6.27
N GLU A 61 -12.19 20.15 6.38
CA GLU A 61 -13.06 21.26 5.96
C GLU A 61 -12.74 22.53 6.77
N GLU A 62 -12.63 22.44 8.10
CA GLU A 62 -12.23 23.55 8.98
C GLU A 62 -10.81 24.04 8.65
N ALA A 63 -9.86 23.13 8.42
CA ALA A 63 -8.49 23.48 8.06
C ALA A 63 -8.43 24.24 6.73
N LEU A 64 -9.19 23.79 5.74
CA LEU A 64 -9.26 24.43 4.43
C LEU A 64 -9.78 25.87 4.54
N GLU A 65 -10.82 26.10 5.35
CA GLU A 65 -11.31 27.46 5.63
C GLU A 65 -10.21 28.36 6.20
N LYS A 66 -9.44 27.85 7.16
CA LYS A 66 -8.33 28.61 7.76
C LYS A 66 -7.20 28.91 6.78
N PHE A 67 -6.85 27.96 5.92
CA PHE A 67 -5.85 28.18 4.87
C PHE A 67 -6.33 29.11 3.76
N LEU A 68 -7.64 29.15 3.48
CA LEU A 68 -8.25 30.13 2.58
C LEU A 68 -8.19 31.55 3.18
N GLU A 69 -8.53 31.72 4.46
CA GLU A 69 -8.36 33.00 5.20
C GLU A 69 -6.91 33.49 5.14
N ALA A 70 -5.94 32.60 5.37
CA ALA A 70 -4.51 32.91 5.33
C ALA A 70 -3.94 33.06 3.90
N LYS A 71 -4.70 32.69 2.86
CA LYS A 71 -4.20 32.53 1.48
C LYS A 71 -2.96 31.62 1.39
N TYR A 72 -2.86 30.64 2.27
CA TYR A 72 -1.73 29.72 2.38
C TYR A 72 -1.91 28.51 1.46
N LYS A 73 -1.40 28.62 0.22
CA LYS A 73 -1.60 27.60 -0.83
C LYS A 73 -1.13 26.19 -0.47
N PRO A 74 0.03 25.96 0.16
CA PRO A 74 0.45 24.61 0.53
C PRO A 74 -0.54 23.92 1.49
N GLY A 75 -1.04 24.66 2.49
CA GLY A 75 -2.06 24.13 3.40
C GLY A 75 -3.40 23.86 2.70
N GLN A 76 -3.82 24.74 1.78
CA GLN A 76 -5.02 24.48 0.95
C GLN A 76 -4.86 23.19 0.14
N ALA A 77 -3.67 22.95 -0.44
CA ALA A 77 -3.38 21.73 -1.18
C ALA A 77 -3.45 20.49 -0.27
N GLN A 78 -2.82 20.53 0.91
CA GLN A 78 -2.84 19.42 1.87
C GLN A 78 -4.27 19.10 2.34
N ALA A 79 -5.06 20.11 2.68
CA ALA A 79 -6.45 19.92 3.10
C ALA A 79 -7.33 19.36 1.97
N LEU A 80 -7.17 19.87 0.73
CA LEU A 80 -7.89 19.34 -0.43
C LEU A 80 -7.52 17.89 -0.77
N MET A 81 -6.24 17.54 -0.65
CA MET A 81 -5.78 16.16 -0.83
C MET A 81 -6.40 15.24 0.24
N GLY A 82 -6.39 15.66 1.52
CA GLY A 82 -7.02 14.94 2.62
C GLY A 82 -8.52 14.73 2.43
N LEU A 83 -9.26 15.76 2.02
CA LEU A 83 -10.68 15.64 1.68
C LEU A 83 -10.92 14.68 0.51
N GLY A 84 -10.03 14.68 -0.48
CA GLY A 84 -10.05 13.75 -1.58
C GLY A 84 -9.86 12.30 -1.14
N VAL A 85 -8.89 12.03 -0.26
CA VAL A 85 -8.68 10.70 0.33
C VAL A 85 -9.91 10.26 1.13
N VAL A 86 -10.47 11.16 1.96
CA VAL A 86 -11.71 10.89 2.69
C VAL A 86 -12.86 10.53 1.75
N LYS A 87 -13.00 11.21 0.61
CA LYS A 87 -14.00 10.85 -0.42
C LYS A 87 -13.76 9.47 -1.02
N ALA A 88 -12.51 9.13 -1.33
CA ALA A 88 -12.16 7.81 -1.83
C ALA A 88 -12.52 6.69 -0.84
N ASN A 89 -12.35 6.94 0.47
CA ASN A 89 -12.77 6.00 1.53
C ASN A 89 -14.29 5.82 1.61
N PHE A 90 -15.07 6.79 1.15
CA PHE A 90 -16.53 6.67 0.98
C PHE A 90 -16.94 6.18 -0.42
N GLU A 91 -16.01 5.56 -1.16
CA GLU A 91 -16.18 5.06 -2.54
C GLU A 91 -16.53 6.15 -3.58
N ASP A 92 -16.46 7.43 -3.22
CA ASP A 92 -16.61 8.57 -4.14
C ASP A 92 -15.28 8.87 -4.84
N HIS A 93 -14.79 7.91 -5.63
CA HIS A 93 -13.52 8.04 -6.35
C HIS A 93 -13.54 9.15 -7.39
N ARG A 94 -14.69 9.44 -8.02
CA ARG A 94 -14.80 10.55 -8.99
C ARG A 94 -14.65 11.90 -8.29
N GLY A 95 -15.36 12.10 -7.17
CA GLY A 95 -15.21 13.31 -6.38
C GLY A 95 -13.81 13.44 -5.75
N ALA A 96 -13.19 12.32 -5.37
CA ALA A 96 -11.81 12.30 -4.90
C ALA A 96 -10.85 12.83 -5.96
N ILE A 97 -10.92 12.32 -7.19
CA ILE A 97 -10.07 12.76 -8.30
C ILE A 97 -10.23 14.27 -8.55
N GLU A 98 -11.45 14.80 -8.56
CA GLU A 98 -11.68 16.23 -8.76
C GLU A 98 -11.02 17.10 -7.68
N GLN A 99 -11.10 16.69 -6.41
CA GLN A 99 -10.50 17.43 -5.30
C GLN A 99 -8.97 17.31 -5.29
N ILE A 100 -8.44 16.10 -5.48
CA ILE A 100 -7.00 15.83 -5.47
C ILE A 100 -6.33 16.50 -6.68
N ALA A 101 -7.00 16.58 -7.83
CA ALA A 101 -6.49 17.31 -8.99
C ALA A 101 -6.30 18.81 -8.69
N ARG A 102 -7.20 19.41 -7.88
CA ARG A 102 -7.01 20.81 -7.41
C ARG A 102 -5.83 20.92 -6.45
N ALA A 103 -5.65 19.95 -5.55
CA ALA A 103 -4.48 19.90 -4.68
C ALA A 103 -3.17 19.81 -5.49
N ALA A 104 -3.11 18.94 -6.50
CA ALA A 104 -1.95 18.79 -7.37
C ALA A 104 -1.58 20.11 -8.08
N MET A 105 -2.57 20.87 -8.56
CA MET A 105 -2.31 22.19 -9.16
C MET A 105 -1.71 23.17 -8.15
N LEU A 106 -2.22 23.21 -6.92
CA LEU A 106 -1.69 24.10 -5.87
C LEU A 106 -0.29 23.70 -5.40
N PHE A 107 0.02 22.40 -5.31
CA PHE A 107 1.37 21.91 -5.03
C PHE A 107 2.34 22.33 -6.14
N ASN A 108 1.96 22.16 -7.40
CA ASN A 108 2.76 22.61 -8.55
C ASN A 108 3.01 24.13 -8.52
N GLU A 109 1.97 24.94 -8.28
CA GLU A 109 2.10 26.40 -8.12
C GLU A 109 3.05 26.80 -6.98
N SER A 110 3.07 26.00 -5.91
CA SER A 110 3.93 26.19 -4.74
C SER A 110 5.31 25.57 -4.91
N LYS A 111 5.59 24.91 -6.04
CA LYS A 111 6.81 24.15 -6.35
C LYS A 111 7.09 23.01 -5.36
N ASP A 112 6.03 22.49 -4.74
CA ASP A 112 6.09 21.32 -3.88
C ASP A 112 5.97 20.05 -4.74
N ARG A 113 7.12 19.52 -5.14
CA ARG A 113 7.19 18.33 -5.99
C ARG A 113 6.74 17.06 -5.27
N GLU A 114 6.96 16.97 -3.97
CA GLU A 114 6.56 15.80 -3.20
C GLU A 114 5.04 15.78 -3.04
N GLY A 115 4.44 16.89 -2.61
CA GLY A 115 2.98 17.02 -2.54
C GLY A 115 2.28 16.78 -3.89
N GLU A 116 2.84 17.31 -4.99
CA GLU A 116 2.30 17.07 -6.33
C GLU A 116 2.36 15.57 -6.71
N ALA A 117 3.46 14.90 -6.41
CA ALA A 117 3.61 13.47 -6.68
C ALA A 117 2.63 12.63 -5.88
N LEU A 118 2.43 12.96 -4.59
CA LEU A 118 1.46 12.29 -3.73
C LEU A 118 0.04 12.46 -4.23
N ALA A 119 -0.33 13.68 -4.63
CA ALA A 119 -1.63 13.93 -5.22
C ALA A 119 -1.84 13.08 -6.49
N ARG A 120 -0.83 13.00 -7.36
CA ARG A 120 -0.90 12.14 -8.56
C ARG A 120 -1.02 10.66 -8.23
N ALA A 121 -0.30 10.17 -7.21
CA ALA A 121 -0.43 8.80 -6.74
C ALA A 121 -1.84 8.50 -6.23
N CYS A 122 -2.44 9.38 -5.41
CA CYS A 122 -3.80 9.20 -4.91
C CYS A 122 -4.86 9.24 -6.03
N ILE A 123 -4.63 10.03 -7.08
CA ILE A 123 -5.47 9.99 -8.30
C ILE A 123 -5.34 8.64 -8.98
N GLY A 124 -4.10 8.11 -9.11
CA GLY A 124 -3.85 6.79 -9.66
C GLY A 124 -4.59 5.68 -8.92
N GLU A 125 -4.57 5.72 -7.58
CA GLU A 125 -5.31 4.77 -6.74
C GLU A 125 -6.81 4.85 -6.99
N SER A 126 -7.38 6.06 -7.01
CA SER A 126 -8.80 6.25 -7.30
C SER A 126 -9.19 5.78 -8.70
N LEU A 127 -8.32 5.95 -9.70
CA LEU A 127 -8.54 5.43 -11.05
C LEU A 127 -8.50 3.89 -11.08
N ARG A 128 -7.59 3.27 -10.32
CA ARG A 128 -7.53 1.81 -10.20
C ARG A 128 -8.81 1.26 -9.59
N SER A 129 -9.33 1.88 -8.52
CA SER A 129 -10.63 1.52 -7.92
C SER A 129 -11.83 1.71 -8.85
N LEU A 130 -11.73 2.63 -9.81
CA LEU A 130 -12.73 2.80 -10.87
C LEU A 130 -12.59 1.80 -12.03
N GLY A 131 -11.68 0.83 -11.94
CA GLY A 131 -11.42 -0.14 -13.00
C GLY A 131 -10.70 0.46 -14.21
N GLN A 132 -9.87 1.49 -14.01
CA GLN A 132 -9.09 2.15 -15.05
C GLN A 132 -7.57 1.98 -14.82
N PRO A 133 -7.04 0.75 -14.86
CA PRO A 133 -5.65 0.47 -14.51
C PRO A 133 -4.64 1.13 -15.46
N GLU A 134 -4.98 1.35 -16.74
CA GLU A 134 -4.11 2.08 -17.67
C GLU A 134 -3.94 3.55 -17.26
N ALA A 135 -5.03 4.22 -16.93
CA ALA A 135 -5.01 5.62 -16.49
C ALA A 135 -4.34 5.76 -15.11
N ALA A 136 -4.54 4.77 -14.23
CA ALA A 136 -3.84 4.69 -12.96
C ALA A 136 -2.32 4.61 -13.15
N GLU A 137 -1.88 3.74 -14.07
CA GLU A 137 -0.47 3.57 -14.38
C GLU A 137 0.16 4.86 -14.91
N GLU A 138 -0.50 5.58 -15.81
CA GLU A 138 -0.03 6.90 -16.29
C GLU A 138 0.20 7.87 -15.12
N LYS A 139 -0.74 7.92 -14.16
CA LYS A 139 -0.62 8.79 -12.98
C LYS A 139 0.48 8.35 -12.03
N TYR A 140 0.68 7.05 -11.84
CA TYR A 140 1.81 6.54 -11.07
C TYR A 140 3.15 6.83 -11.75
N GLN A 141 3.24 6.75 -13.07
CA GLN A 141 4.46 7.12 -13.80
C GLN A 141 4.77 8.62 -13.67
N GLU A 142 3.76 9.49 -13.78
CA GLU A 142 3.90 10.92 -13.52
C GLU A 142 4.38 11.21 -12.09
N ALA A 143 3.84 10.51 -11.09
CA ALA A 143 4.26 10.62 -9.69
C ALA A 143 5.69 10.11 -9.47
N LEU A 144 6.06 8.99 -10.09
CA LEU A 144 7.39 8.38 -10.01
C LEU A 144 8.48 9.33 -10.54
N ILE A 145 8.22 10.04 -11.64
CA ILE A 145 9.14 11.02 -12.22
C ILE A 145 9.43 12.15 -11.22
N LEU A 146 8.41 12.62 -10.50
CA LEU A 146 8.55 13.67 -9.49
C LEU A 146 9.27 13.14 -8.24
N LEU A 147 8.88 11.97 -7.73
CA LEU A 147 9.45 11.38 -6.52
C LEU A 147 10.92 10.98 -6.67
N ARG A 148 11.36 10.55 -7.86
CA ARG A 148 12.78 10.28 -8.14
C ARG A 148 13.67 11.52 -8.01
N GLN A 149 13.09 12.72 -7.98
CA GLN A 149 13.81 13.97 -7.71
C GLN A 149 13.86 14.31 -6.20
N THR A 150 13.21 13.51 -5.37
CA THR A 150 13.17 13.63 -3.90
C THR A 150 14.07 12.57 -3.26
N ARG A 151 14.22 12.61 -1.93
CA ARG A 151 14.95 11.60 -1.16
C ARG A 151 14.06 10.48 -0.63
N ASN A 152 12.79 10.43 -1.04
CA ASN A 152 11.81 9.49 -0.50
C ASN A 152 11.81 8.17 -1.30
N THR A 153 12.79 7.31 -1.01
CA THR A 153 12.99 6.03 -1.69
C THR A 153 11.87 5.03 -1.42
N GLU A 154 11.25 5.08 -0.24
CA GLU A 154 10.12 4.21 0.13
C GLU A 154 8.92 4.47 -0.80
N ARG A 155 8.54 5.74 -0.98
CA ARG A 155 7.43 6.10 -1.89
C ARG A 155 7.72 5.76 -3.35
N VAL A 156 8.98 5.90 -3.78
CA VAL A 156 9.42 5.43 -5.10
C VAL A 156 9.18 3.93 -5.24
N ALA A 157 9.55 3.15 -4.23
CA ALA A 157 9.40 1.70 -4.25
C ALA A 157 7.94 1.25 -4.28
N ARG A 158 7.05 1.89 -3.50
CA ARG A 158 5.61 1.59 -3.53
C ARG A 158 5.00 1.84 -4.91
N LEU A 159 5.31 2.97 -5.55
CA LEU A 159 4.83 3.24 -6.91
C LEU A 159 5.37 2.23 -7.93
N LEU A 160 6.61 1.77 -7.77
CA LEU A 160 7.16 0.71 -8.62
C LEU A 160 6.39 -0.60 -8.42
N ILE A 161 6.01 -0.95 -7.18
CA ILE A 161 5.13 -2.08 -6.90
C ILE A 161 3.78 -1.90 -7.58
N ASP A 162 3.11 -0.75 -7.41
CA ASP A 162 1.78 -0.50 -8.00
C ASP A 162 1.79 -0.59 -9.53
N ILE A 163 2.80 -0.02 -10.17
CA ILE A 163 3.00 -0.12 -11.63
C ILE A 163 3.27 -1.57 -12.02
N GLY A 164 4.13 -2.28 -11.28
CA GLY A 164 4.46 -3.68 -11.55
C GLY A 164 3.23 -4.59 -11.43
N ASP A 165 2.39 -4.35 -10.43
CA ASP A 165 1.17 -5.12 -10.18
C ASP A 165 0.13 -4.92 -11.28
N ILE A 166 -0.08 -3.68 -11.75
CA ILE A 166 -0.90 -3.40 -12.95
C ILE A 166 -0.36 -4.16 -14.18
N ARG A 167 0.96 -4.28 -14.31
CA ARG A 167 1.59 -5.01 -15.41
C ARG A 167 1.41 -6.53 -15.25
N MET A 168 1.41 -7.06 -14.02
CA MET A 168 1.06 -8.46 -13.74
C MET A 168 -0.37 -8.77 -14.18
N GLU A 169 -1.34 -7.90 -13.85
CA GLU A 169 -2.75 -8.05 -14.25
C GLU A 169 -2.93 -8.11 -15.78
N LYS A 170 -2.07 -7.40 -16.52
CA LYS A 170 -2.03 -7.41 -18.00
C LYS A 170 -1.31 -8.63 -18.60
N GLY A 171 -0.74 -9.51 -17.77
CA GLY A 171 0.11 -10.62 -18.22
C GLY A 171 1.50 -10.19 -18.68
N GLU A 172 1.91 -8.95 -18.40
CA GLU A 172 3.20 -8.38 -18.77
C GLU A 172 4.25 -8.65 -17.68
N TYR A 173 4.56 -9.93 -17.47
CA TYR A 173 5.40 -10.38 -16.36
C TYR A 173 6.84 -9.86 -16.41
N GLU A 174 7.44 -9.74 -17.60
CA GLU A 174 8.81 -9.23 -17.76
C GLU A 174 8.90 -7.72 -17.42
N PRO A 175 8.02 -6.83 -17.92
CA PRO A 175 7.91 -5.47 -17.41
C PRO A 175 7.64 -5.36 -15.91
N ALA A 176 6.74 -6.19 -15.37
CA ALA A 176 6.44 -6.21 -13.95
C ALA A 176 7.66 -6.56 -13.10
N ARG A 177 8.35 -7.67 -13.45
CA ARG A 177 9.59 -8.10 -12.79
C ARG A 177 10.62 -6.99 -12.70
N LYS A 178 10.81 -6.21 -13.77
CA LYS A 178 11.76 -5.09 -13.78
C LYS A 178 11.40 -4.02 -12.75
N ARG A 179 10.12 -3.76 -12.52
CA ARG A 179 9.67 -2.80 -11.50
C ARG A 179 9.91 -3.34 -10.10
N PHE A 180 9.58 -4.61 -9.85
CA PHE A 180 9.82 -5.23 -8.55
C PHE A 180 11.32 -5.35 -8.22
N LEU A 181 12.17 -5.67 -9.20
CA LEU A 181 13.64 -5.67 -9.06
C LEU A 181 14.20 -4.29 -8.70
N GLU A 182 13.56 -3.21 -9.16
CA GLU A 182 13.93 -1.85 -8.78
C GLU A 182 13.39 -1.50 -7.38
N ALA A 183 12.20 -1.98 -7.01
CA ALA A 183 11.54 -1.65 -5.75
C ALA A 183 12.17 -2.34 -4.52
N VAL A 184 12.48 -3.64 -4.61
CA VAL A 184 12.92 -4.45 -3.46
C VAL A 184 14.16 -3.86 -2.76
N PRO A 185 15.25 -3.50 -3.46
CA PRO A 185 16.43 -2.94 -2.79
C PRO A 185 16.20 -1.58 -2.11
N LEU A 186 15.18 -0.83 -2.55
CA LEU A 186 14.78 0.42 -1.92
C LEU A 186 13.99 0.17 -0.63
N LEU A 187 13.20 -0.90 -0.59
CA LEU A 187 12.42 -1.32 0.58
C LEU A 187 13.31 -1.97 1.64
N GLU A 188 14.35 -2.70 1.24
CA GLU A 188 15.36 -3.27 2.16
C GLU A 188 16.11 -2.19 2.96
N GLN A 189 16.15 -0.95 2.46
CA GLN A 189 16.75 0.20 3.14
C GLN A 189 15.76 0.97 4.03
N GLY A 190 14.46 0.64 3.94
CA GLY A 190 13.38 1.30 4.66
C GLY A 190 12.95 0.55 5.92
N GLU A 191 11.88 1.05 6.54
CA GLU A 191 11.29 0.48 7.78
C GLU A 191 9.85 -0.03 7.54
N ASP A 192 9.50 -0.37 6.29
CA ASP A 192 8.20 -0.97 5.97
C ASP A 192 8.33 -2.47 5.63
N PRO A 193 8.14 -3.36 6.63
CA PRO A 193 8.17 -4.80 6.41
C PRO A 193 7.02 -5.30 5.54
N GLU A 194 5.85 -4.65 5.52
CA GLU A 194 4.70 -5.07 4.71
C GLU A 194 4.98 -4.85 3.23
N ALA A 195 5.44 -3.65 2.86
CA ALA A 195 5.81 -3.37 1.47
C ALA A 195 7.00 -4.23 1.03
N LEU A 196 7.98 -4.49 1.92
CA LEU A 196 9.10 -5.38 1.61
C LEU A 196 8.62 -6.82 1.35
N ALA A 197 7.71 -7.34 2.18
CA ALA A 197 7.12 -8.68 2.01
C ALA A 197 6.39 -8.78 0.66
N LEU A 198 5.56 -7.77 0.35
CA LEU A 198 4.83 -7.70 -0.91
C LEU A 198 5.76 -7.60 -2.13
N GLY A 199 6.81 -6.79 -2.04
CA GLY A 199 7.81 -6.65 -3.10
C GLY A 199 8.51 -7.97 -3.41
N HIS A 200 8.92 -8.72 -2.38
CA HIS A 200 9.50 -10.05 -2.55
C HIS A 200 8.49 -11.07 -3.10
N LEU A 201 7.25 -11.07 -2.62
CA LEU A 201 6.20 -11.95 -3.12
C LEU A 201 5.98 -11.74 -4.62
N LEU A 202 5.71 -10.49 -5.04
CA LEU A 202 5.40 -10.16 -6.42
C LEU A 202 6.60 -10.38 -7.35
N LEU A 203 7.83 -10.13 -6.87
CA LEU A 203 9.03 -10.47 -7.62
C LEU A 203 9.13 -11.99 -7.83
N GLY A 204 8.96 -12.77 -6.77
CA GLY A 204 8.96 -14.22 -6.82
C GLY A 204 7.89 -14.81 -7.75
N GLU A 205 6.67 -14.29 -7.67
CA GLU A 205 5.57 -14.66 -8.56
C GLU A 205 5.88 -14.34 -10.02
N SER A 206 6.38 -13.13 -10.31
CA SER A 206 6.74 -12.72 -11.66
C SER A 206 7.85 -13.58 -12.27
N GLU A 207 8.86 -13.96 -11.48
CA GLU A 207 9.92 -14.89 -11.86
C GLU A 207 9.36 -16.29 -12.15
N GLY A 208 8.49 -16.79 -11.28
CA GLY A 208 7.83 -18.09 -11.44
C GLY A 208 6.96 -18.17 -12.69
N LEU A 209 6.20 -17.12 -13.00
CA LEU A 209 5.37 -17.02 -14.21
C LEU A 209 6.20 -16.94 -15.50
N LEU A 210 7.44 -16.43 -15.41
CA LEU A 210 8.42 -16.45 -16.50
C LEU A 210 9.18 -17.79 -16.61
N GLY A 211 8.89 -18.75 -15.72
CA GLY A 211 9.56 -20.05 -15.65
C GLY A 211 10.92 -20.03 -14.96
N ASN A 212 11.35 -18.88 -14.43
CA ASN A 212 12.59 -18.75 -13.67
C ASN A 212 12.37 -19.12 -12.20
N HIS A 213 12.10 -20.39 -11.95
CA HIS A 213 11.83 -20.90 -10.61
C HIS A 213 13.06 -20.84 -9.69
N GLU A 214 14.26 -20.93 -10.25
CA GLU A 214 15.52 -20.78 -9.51
C GLU A 214 15.64 -19.37 -8.90
N GLY A 215 15.37 -18.33 -9.70
CA GLY A 215 15.33 -16.94 -9.23
C GLY A 215 14.13 -16.62 -8.33
N ALA A 216 12.98 -17.26 -8.55
CA ALA A 216 11.78 -17.05 -7.73
C ALA A 216 11.96 -17.50 -6.27
N ARG A 217 12.61 -18.66 -6.06
CA ARG A 217 12.71 -19.33 -4.75
C ARG A 217 13.24 -18.45 -3.61
N PRO A 218 14.37 -17.72 -3.72
CA PRO A 218 14.86 -16.88 -2.61
C PRO A 218 13.89 -15.75 -2.24
N HIS A 219 13.23 -15.14 -3.22
CA HIS A 219 12.26 -14.08 -2.96
C HIS A 219 10.99 -14.61 -2.29
N LEU A 220 10.47 -15.76 -2.75
CA LEU A 220 9.30 -16.39 -2.14
C LEU A 220 9.59 -16.88 -0.71
N LEU A 221 10.79 -17.41 -0.44
CA LEU A 221 11.22 -17.74 0.93
C LEU A 221 11.22 -16.50 1.83
N ARG A 222 11.80 -15.40 1.35
CA ARG A 222 11.85 -14.15 2.13
C ARG A 222 10.46 -13.56 2.38
N ALA A 223 9.56 -13.64 1.41
CA ALA A 223 8.16 -13.24 1.58
C ALA A 223 7.45 -14.09 2.64
N VAL A 224 7.63 -15.42 2.64
CA VAL A 224 7.08 -16.30 3.68
C VAL A 224 7.57 -15.90 5.07
N GLU A 225 8.88 -15.70 5.25
CA GLU A 225 9.45 -15.28 6.54
C GLU A 225 8.84 -13.97 7.04
N LEU A 226 8.75 -12.97 6.16
CA LEU A 226 8.20 -11.66 6.52
C LEU A 226 6.70 -11.75 6.86
N TYR A 227 5.90 -12.49 6.08
CA TYR A 227 4.47 -12.64 6.38
C TYR A 227 4.21 -13.46 7.66
N GLN A 228 5.12 -14.36 8.03
CA GLN A 228 5.08 -15.02 9.34
C GLN A 228 5.36 -14.05 10.48
N GLU A 229 6.37 -13.17 10.33
CA GLU A 229 6.70 -12.12 11.30
C GLU A 229 5.56 -11.10 11.44
N LEU A 230 4.85 -10.81 10.35
CA LEU A 230 3.68 -9.92 10.30
C LEU A 230 2.37 -10.58 10.75
N HIS A 231 2.38 -11.90 10.98
CA HIS A 231 1.17 -12.68 11.27
C HIS A 231 0.06 -12.58 10.20
N ASP A 232 0.44 -12.35 8.95
CA ASP A 232 -0.48 -12.31 7.81
C ASP A 232 -0.60 -13.69 7.16
N HIS A 233 -1.52 -14.51 7.68
CA HIS A 233 -1.72 -15.87 7.19
C HIS A 233 -2.24 -15.94 5.75
N ALA A 234 -2.92 -14.90 5.25
CA ALA A 234 -3.45 -14.89 3.89
C ALA A 234 -2.32 -14.74 2.87
N TYR A 235 -1.43 -13.77 3.09
CA TYR A 235 -0.27 -13.58 2.22
C TYR A 235 0.83 -14.60 2.46
N GLU A 236 0.99 -15.13 3.69
CA GLU A 236 1.83 -16.30 3.95
C GLU A 236 1.38 -17.48 3.10
N ALA A 237 0.07 -17.78 3.07
CA ALA A 237 -0.48 -18.88 2.29
C ALA A 237 -0.20 -18.71 0.79
N ARG A 238 -0.39 -17.50 0.26
CA ARG A 238 -0.07 -17.15 -1.14
C ARG A 238 1.41 -17.37 -1.45
N ALA A 239 2.31 -16.82 -0.64
CA ALA A 239 3.75 -16.98 -0.82
C ALA A 239 4.19 -18.45 -0.77
N ARG A 240 3.62 -19.24 0.14
CA ARG A 240 3.88 -20.69 0.25
C ARG A 240 3.39 -21.48 -0.96
N TRP A 241 2.24 -21.11 -1.50
CA TRP A 241 1.71 -21.73 -2.71
C TRP A 241 2.69 -21.57 -3.88
N ASP A 242 3.14 -20.34 -4.14
CA ASP A 242 4.07 -20.07 -5.24
C ASP A 242 5.47 -20.66 -5.00
N LEU A 243 5.90 -20.71 -3.73
CA LEU A 243 7.14 -21.41 -3.36
C LEU A 243 7.03 -22.92 -3.62
N GLY A 244 5.90 -23.52 -3.24
CA GLY A 244 5.61 -24.94 -3.49
C GLY A 244 5.60 -25.27 -4.98
N LEU A 245 4.97 -24.42 -5.81
CA LEU A 245 5.01 -24.55 -7.27
C LEU A 245 6.43 -24.41 -7.82
N SER A 246 7.19 -23.41 -7.36
CA SER A 246 8.56 -23.21 -7.81
C SER A 246 9.48 -24.38 -7.46
N CYS A 247 9.33 -24.98 -6.27
CA CYS A 247 10.02 -26.22 -5.90
C CYS A 247 9.59 -27.40 -6.77
N TYR A 248 8.28 -27.52 -7.07
CA TYR A 248 7.76 -28.59 -7.92
C TYR A 248 8.35 -28.55 -9.33
N TYR A 249 8.40 -27.37 -9.96
CA TYR A 249 8.98 -27.20 -11.30
C TYR A 249 10.51 -27.39 -11.31
N GLN A 250 11.19 -27.14 -10.20
CA GLN A 250 12.59 -27.49 -10.00
C GLN A 250 12.82 -28.98 -9.69
N GLN A 251 11.76 -29.80 -9.63
CA GLN A 251 11.81 -31.23 -9.26
C GLN A 251 12.29 -31.49 -7.82
N ASP A 252 12.31 -30.47 -6.97
CA ASP A 252 12.52 -30.58 -5.52
C ASP A 252 11.18 -30.93 -4.85
N PHE A 253 10.71 -32.15 -5.10
CA PHE A 253 9.39 -32.60 -4.65
C PHE A 253 9.27 -32.67 -3.13
N ALA A 254 10.36 -32.96 -2.42
CA ALA A 254 10.38 -32.96 -0.96
C ALA A 254 10.14 -31.55 -0.40
N ALA A 255 10.83 -30.52 -0.94
CA ALA A 255 10.57 -29.14 -0.54
C ALA A 255 9.17 -28.68 -0.94
N ALA A 256 8.72 -29.02 -2.16
CA ALA A 256 7.38 -28.68 -2.62
C ALA A 256 6.31 -29.26 -1.68
N ARG A 257 6.40 -30.55 -1.37
CA ARG A 257 5.52 -31.25 -0.45
C ARG A 257 5.48 -30.57 0.92
N LYS A 258 6.64 -30.22 1.48
CA LYS A 258 6.73 -29.51 2.77
C LYS A 258 5.95 -28.19 2.76
N GLN A 259 6.04 -27.41 1.68
CA GLN A 259 5.27 -26.17 1.56
C GLN A 259 3.77 -26.44 1.53
N PHE A 260 3.32 -27.41 0.73
CA PHE A 260 1.90 -27.76 0.64
C PHE A 260 1.33 -28.36 1.94
N GLU A 261 2.13 -29.14 2.70
CA GLU A 261 1.75 -29.64 4.02
C GLU A 261 1.58 -28.49 5.03
N THR A 262 2.46 -27.47 4.96
CA THR A 262 2.38 -26.27 5.83
C THR A 262 1.24 -25.34 5.40
N LEU A 263 0.88 -25.33 4.12
CA LEU A 263 -0.17 -24.50 3.56
C LEU A 263 -1.58 -24.99 3.91
N LEU A 264 -1.76 -26.30 4.06
CA LEU A 264 -3.05 -26.93 4.36
C LEU A 264 -3.74 -26.35 5.62
N PRO A 265 -3.09 -26.27 6.80
CA PRO A 265 -3.72 -25.67 7.98
C PRO A 265 -4.05 -24.18 7.80
N LEU A 266 -3.21 -23.41 7.08
CA LEU A 266 -3.49 -22.00 6.79
C LEU A 266 -4.79 -21.84 5.99
N TYR A 267 -4.98 -22.62 4.92
CA TYR A 267 -6.24 -22.58 4.15
C TYR A 267 -7.46 -23.07 4.93
N GLN A 268 -7.28 -23.97 5.91
CA GLN A 268 -8.36 -24.38 6.80
C GLN A 268 -8.77 -23.24 7.75
N GLU A 269 -7.79 -22.55 8.34
CA GLU A 269 -8.03 -21.39 9.21
C GLU A 269 -8.66 -20.22 8.46
N LEU A 270 -8.25 -19.99 7.21
CA LEU A 270 -8.82 -18.97 6.33
C LEU A 270 -10.22 -19.33 5.79
N GLY A 271 -10.72 -20.54 6.05
CA GLY A 271 -12.04 -20.98 5.60
C GLY A 271 -12.16 -21.12 4.07
N GLN A 272 -11.09 -21.56 3.39
CA GLN A 272 -11.01 -21.68 1.93
C GLN A 272 -11.11 -23.16 1.48
N PRO A 273 -12.32 -23.78 1.49
CA PRO A 273 -12.46 -25.22 1.24
C PRO A 273 -12.05 -25.65 -0.18
N GLY A 274 -12.16 -24.74 -1.16
CA GLY A 274 -11.71 -24.99 -2.53
C GLY A 274 -10.20 -25.16 -2.60
N ASP A 275 -9.44 -24.33 -1.89
CA ASP A 275 -7.98 -24.38 -1.89
C ASP A 275 -7.44 -25.52 -1.03
N VAL A 276 -8.12 -25.85 0.08
CA VAL A 276 -7.89 -27.09 0.84
C VAL A 276 -7.97 -28.32 -0.08
N ALA A 277 -9.03 -28.44 -0.89
CA ALA A 277 -9.20 -29.56 -1.81
C ALA A 277 -8.09 -29.63 -2.87
N LYS A 278 -7.66 -28.48 -3.42
CA LYS A 278 -6.54 -28.42 -4.37
C LYS A 278 -5.24 -28.93 -3.74
N VAL A 279 -4.91 -28.45 -2.53
CA VAL A 279 -3.69 -28.86 -1.82
C VAL A 279 -3.73 -30.36 -1.48
N GLN A 280 -4.86 -30.88 -1.02
CA GLN A 280 -5.02 -32.31 -0.74
C GLN A 280 -4.81 -33.19 -1.97
N ASN A 281 -5.31 -32.76 -3.14
CA ASN A 281 -5.08 -33.47 -4.39
C ASN A 281 -3.59 -33.51 -4.78
N ILE A 282 -2.88 -32.39 -4.58
CA ILE A 282 -1.44 -32.32 -4.83
C ILE A 282 -0.67 -33.25 -3.87
N LEU A 283 -1.00 -33.24 -2.58
CA LEU A 283 -0.37 -34.09 -1.58
C LEU A 283 -0.63 -35.59 -1.81
N ALA A 284 -1.83 -35.95 -2.25
CA ALA A 284 -2.17 -37.32 -2.64
C ALA A 284 -1.31 -37.78 -3.84
N HIS A 285 -1.06 -36.89 -4.81
CA HIS A 285 -0.21 -37.18 -5.96
C HIS A 285 1.26 -37.38 -5.58
N PHE A 286 1.80 -36.60 -4.64
CA PHE A 286 3.14 -36.85 -4.07
C PHE A 286 3.22 -38.22 -3.39
N THR A 287 2.23 -38.53 -2.55
CA THR A 287 2.15 -39.82 -1.83
C THR A 287 2.11 -41.00 -2.80
N ALA A 288 1.31 -40.91 -3.87
CA ALA A 288 1.22 -41.95 -4.90
C ALA A 288 2.53 -42.15 -5.68
N ARG A 289 3.35 -41.10 -5.80
CA ARG A 289 4.69 -41.15 -6.42
C ARG A 289 5.81 -41.54 -5.46
N GLY A 290 5.51 -41.71 -4.16
CA GLY A 290 6.50 -42.04 -3.14
C GLY A 290 7.45 -40.90 -2.81
N VAL A 291 7.04 -39.65 -3.05
CA VAL A 291 7.82 -38.42 -2.76
C VAL A 291 7.12 -37.54 -1.74
#